data_AF-A0A0T6B6N1-F1
#
_entry.id   AF-A0A0T6B6N1-F1
#
_cell.length_a   1.000
_cell.length_b   1.000
_cell.length_c   1.000
_cell.angle_alpha   90.00
_cell.angle_beta   90.00
_cell.angle_gamma   90.00
#
_symmetry.space_group_name_H-M   'P 1'
#
loop_
_entity.id
_entity.type
_entity.pdbx_description
1 polymer ?
#
loop_
_entity_poly.entity_id
_entity_poly.type
_entity_poly.pdbx_seq_one_letter_code
_entity_poly.pdbx_strand_id
1 'polypeptide(L)'
;GEFVSKLDPVEDKDILEKCKDLESRVVEELLQLPNRLTKYSILTKFDCWMNNTMVLFEDEKKIQAKDIMLIDWQCITRASPVHDIGNIFYTTASKASIDNYKHYMQVYHDELSHRIKELGSNPDIVYPYSVFENEWIYYGFYCFGFSVAAMRGLLARPESAPDFSERINTNNKEMLYSTFSDIPDNVDEWISRGRYLARHFISLGVL
;
A
#
# COMPACT_ATOMS: atom_id res chain seq x y z
N GLY A 1 -16.02 8.63 -5.48
CA GLY A 1 -15.17 7.59 -6.04
C GLY A 1 -15.86 6.28 -6.27
N GLU A 2 -15.38 5.50 -7.23
CA GLU A 2 -15.96 4.21 -7.64
C GLU A 2 -16.04 3.19 -6.50
N PHE A 3 -15.15 3.27 -5.50
CA PHE A 3 -15.23 2.39 -4.33
C PHE A 3 -16.46 2.73 -3.47
N VAL A 4 -16.62 4.01 -3.13
CA VAL A 4 -17.68 4.52 -2.25
C VAL A 4 -19.06 4.32 -2.88
N SER A 5 -19.18 4.49 -4.20
CA SER A 5 -20.47 4.37 -4.91
C SER A 5 -21.03 2.95 -4.94
N LYS A 6 -20.21 1.93 -4.62
CA LYS A 6 -20.59 0.51 -4.63
C LYS A 6 -20.86 -0.06 -3.24
N LEU A 7 -20.68 0.73 -2.18
CA LEU A 7 -20.93 0.32 -0.80
C LEU A 7 -22.42 0.34 -0.45
N ASP A 8 -22.83 -0.48 0.51
CA ASP A 8 -24.21 -0.50 0.98
C ASP A 8 -24.51 0.73 1.86
N PRO A 9 -25.56 1.52 1.56
CA PRO A 9 -25.86 2.76 2.29
C PRO A 9 -26.26 2.56 3.75
N VAL A 10 -26.68 1.35 4.12
CA VAL A 10 -27.11 0.99 5.47
C VAL A 10 -25.99 0.28 6.22
N GLU A 11 -25.42 -0.79 5.66
CA GLU A 11 -24.40 -1.61 6.32
C GLU A 11 -23.03 -0.90 6.39
N ASP A 12 -22.68 -0.11 5.37
CA ASP A 12 -21.38 0.53 5.23
C ASP A 12 -21.43 2.04 5.48
N LYS A 13 -22.46 2.52 6.19
CA LYS A 13 -22.69 3.95 6.47
C LYS A 13 -21.46 4.68 7.03
N ASP A 14 -20.77 4.07 8.00
CA ASP A 14 -19.56 4.65 8.61
C ASP A 14 -18.39 4.72 7.62
N ILE A 15 -18.20 3.69 6.78
CA ILE A 15 -17.19 3.70 5.71
C ILE A 15 -17.53 4.80 4.71
N LEU A 16 -18.80 4.92 4.29
CA LEU A 16 -19.26 5.97 3.38
C LEU A 16 -18.93 7.38 3.92
N GLU A 17 -19.22 7.63 5.20
CA GLU A 17 -18.93 8.91 5.84
C GLU A 17 -17.43 9.22 5.89
N LYS A 18 -16.59 8.23 6.20
CA LYS A 18 -15.13 8.38 6.35
C LYS A 18 -14.39 8.42 5.02
N CYS A 19 -14.93 7.78 3.98
CA CYS A 19 -14.29 7.65 2.67
C CYS A 19 -14.89 8.55 1.58
N LYS A 20 -15.86 9.43 1.89
CA LYS A 20 -16.52 10.31 0.90
C LYS A 20 -15.56 11.03 -0.08
N ASP A 21 -14.39 11.45 0.40
CA ASP A 21 -13.38 12.19 -0.36
C ASP A 21 -12.09 11.37 -0.56
N LEU A 22 -12.18 10.03 -0.52
CA LEU A 22 -11.02 9.12 -0.51
C LEU A 22 -10.00 9.45 -1.60
N GLU A 23 -10.42 9.47 -2.86
CA GLU A 23 -9.54 9.67 -4.02
C GLU A 23 -8.86 11.04 -3.97
N SER A 24 -9.63 12.09 -3.69
CA SER A 24 -9.10 13.45 -3.58
C SER A 24 -8.05 13.59 -2.50
N ARG A 25 -8.30 12.96 -1.33
CA ARG A 25 -7.35 12.97 -0.23
C ARG A 25 -6.10 12.17 -0.60
N VAL A 26 -6.21 10.99 -1.19
CA VAL A 26 -5.03 10.20 -1.62
C VAL A 26 -4.20 10.98 -2.65
N VAL A 27 -4.83 11.62 -3.62
CA VAL A 27 -4.13 12.45 -4.61
C VAL A 27 -3.44 13.65 -3.94
N GLU A 28 -4.08 14.28 -2.96
CA GLU A 28 -3.47 15.37 -2.19
C GLU A 28 -2.28 14.88 -1.34
N GLU A 29 -2.40 13.71 -0.69
CA GLU A 29 -1.31 13.06 0.02
C GLU A 29 -0.09 12.83 -0.88
N LEU A 30 -0.32 12.31 -2.10
CA LEU A 30 0.71 12.09 -3.11
C LEU A 30 1.42 13.39 -3.52
N LEU A 31 0.65 14.44 -3.81
CA LEU A 31 1.20 15.74 -4.19
C LEU A 31 1.97 16.42 -3.05
N GLN A 32 1.65 16.08 -1.80
CA GLN A 32 2.29 16.65 -0.61
C GLN A 32 3.50 15.84 -0.12
N LEU A 33 3.84 14.70 -0.72
CA LEU A 33 5.00 13.88 -0.32
C LEU A 33 6.30 14.68 -0.19
N PRO A 34 6.68 15.58 -1.13
CA PRO A 34 7.91 16.36 -1.00
C PRO A 34 7.92 17.27 0.25
N ASN A 35 6.74 17.70 0.70
CA ASN A 35 6.57 18.56 1.87
C ASN A 35 6.49 17.77 3.19
N ARG A 36 6.42 16.44 3.11
CA ARG A 36 6.29 15.52 4.26
C ARG A 36 7.56 14.73 4.55
N LEU A 37 8.66 15.05 3.84
CA LEU A 37 9.95 14.43 4.07
C LEU A 37 10.46 14.73 5.48
N THR A 38 10.93 13.67 6.14
CA THR A 38 11.55 13.74 7.46
C THR A 38 12.97 13.23 7.39
N LYS A 39 13.69 13.24 8.52
CA LYS A 39 15.00 12.58 8.63
C LYS A 39 14.93 11.06 8.46
N TYR A 40 13.73 10.47 8.49
CA TYR A 40 13.48 9.05 8.34
C TYR A 40 13.10 8.64 6.91
N SER A 41 12.93 9.62 6.01
CA SER A 41 12.58 9.33 4.61
C SER A 41 13.73 8.66 3.87
N ILE A 42 13.41 7.58 3.17
CA ILE A 42 14.32 6.79 2.34
C ILE A 42 13.96 6.92 0.85
N LEU A 43 14.77 6.34 -0.03
CA LEU A 43 14.33 6.05 -1.39
C LEU A 43 13.40 4.83 -1.35
N THR A 44 12.13 5.06 -1.63
CA THR A 44 11.10 4.02 -1.71
C THR A 44 10.86 3.64 -3.16
N LYS A 45 10.53 2.38 -3.42
CA LYS A 45 10.06 1.93 -4.73
C LYS A 45 8.74 2.59 -5.10
N PHE A 46 7.89 2.81 -4.10
CA PHE A 46 6.59 3.49 -4.13
C PHE A 46 5.46 2.71 -4.82
N ASP A 47 5.71 2.11 -5.98
CA ASP A 47 4.84 1.13 -6.63
C ASP A 47 5.19 -0.31 -6.18
N CYS A 48 5.30 -0.51 -4.87
CA CYS A 48 5.73 -1.76 -4.27
C CYS A 48 4.53 -2.69 -4.00
N TRP A 49 4.35 -3.71 -4.86
CA TRP A 49 3.24 -4.66 -4.84
C TRP A 49 3.67 -5.96 -5.53
N MET A 50 2.88 -7.03 -5.35
CA MET A 50 3.28 -8.37 -5.80
C MET A 50 3.45 -8.51 -7.32
N ASN A 51 2.76 -7.70 -8.13
CA ASN A 51 2.95 -7.72 -9.59
C ASN A 51 4.36 -7.26 -10.01
N ASN A 52 5.02 -6.43 -9.20
CA ASN A 52 6.39 -5.96 -9.43
C ASN A 52 7.42 -6.79 -8.65
N THR A 53 7.08 -8.06 -8.37
CA THR A 53 7.90 -9.01 -7.63
C THR A 53 8.03 -10.32 -8.40
N MET A 54 9.25 -10.69 -8.79
CA MET A 54 9.54 -12.00 -9.37
C MET A 54 9.93 -12.99 -8.29
N VAL A 55 9.34 -14.18 -8.31
CA VAL A 55 9.62 -15.26 -7.37
C VAL A 55 10.34 -16.38 -8.11
N LEU A 56 11.54 -16.74 -7.65
CA LEU A 56 12.27 -17.90 -8.12
C LEU A 56 11.83 -19.11 -7.30
N PHE A 57 11.36 -20.18 -7.95
CA PHE A 57 11.01 -21.44 -7.29
C PHE A 57 12.15 -22.45 -7.40
N GLU A 58 12.29 -23.35 -6.42
CA GLU A 58 13.29 -24.43 -6.49
C GLU A 58 13.01 -25.44 -7.60
N ASP A 59 11.72 -25.67 -7.88
CA ASP A 59 11.18 -26.60 -8.88
C ASP A 59 9.81 -26.07 -9.29
N GLU A 60 9.45 -26.15 -10.58
CA GLU A 60 8.15 -25.73 -11.12
C GLU A 60 6.96 -26.41 -10.44
N LYS A 61 7.18 -27.55 -9.78
CA LYS A 61 6.13 -28.30 -9.06
C LYS A 61 6.04 -28.01 -7.57
N LYS A 62 6.92 -27.19 -7.01
CA LYS A 62 6.94 -26.87 -5.57
C LYS A 62 6.51 -25.43 -5.31
N ILE A 63 5.73 -25.24 -4.25
CA ILE A 63 5.24 -23.92 -3.79
C ILE A 63 6.34 -23.14 -3.03
N GLN A 64 7.50 -23.76 -2.78
CA GLN A 64 8.57 -23.13 -2.00
C GLN A 64 9.39 -22.16 -2.85
N ALA A 65 9.29 -20.87 -2.53
CA ALA A 65 10.13 -19.82 -3.08
C ALA A 65 11.58 -20.01 -2.62
N LYS A 66 12.50 -20.02 -3.59
CA LYS A 66 13.95 -20.01 -3.39
C LYS A 66 14.48 -18.59 -3.20
N ASP A 67 13.96 -17.65 -3.98
CA ASP A 67 14.43 -16.26 -3.97
C ASP A 67 13.34 -15.30 -4.48
N ILE A 68 13.50 -14.02 -4.19
CA ILE A 68 12.58 -12.95 -4.58
C ILE A 68 13.38 -11.77 -5.13
N MET A 69 12.92 -11.20 -6.25
CA MET A 69 13.50 -9.99 -6.82
C MET A 69 12.41 -8.96 -7.10
N LEU A 70 12.58 -7.77 -6.54
CA LEU A 70 11.77 -6.60 -6.90
C LEU A 70 12.23 -6.08 -8.27
N ILE A 71 11.27 -5.84 -9.15
CA ILE A 71 11.49 -5.28 -10.48
C ILE A 71 10.71 -3.97 -10.65
N ASP A 72 10.94 -3.31 -11.78
CA ASP A 72 10.16 -2.16 -12.20
C ASP A 72 10.24 -0.96 -11.24
N TRP A 73 11.32 -0.18 -11.37
CA TRP A 73 11.72 0.87 -10.41
C TRP A 73 11.34 2.29 -10.86
N GLN A 74 10.36 2.42 -11.76
CA GLN A 74 10.00 3.70 -12.40
C GLN A 74 9.35 4.74 -11.48
N CYS A 75 8.81 4.32 -10.32
CA CYS A 75 8.15 5.18 -9.36
C CYS A 75 9.02 5.56 -8.15
N ILE A 76 10.35 5.34 -8.23
CA ILE A 76 11.24 5.68 -7.11
C ILE A 76 11.04 7.14 -6.69
N THR A 77 10.78 7.32 -5.40
CA THR A 77 10.66 8.64 -4.79
C THR A 77 11.19 8.62 -3.36
N ARG A 78 11.25 9.79 -2.72
CA ARG A 78 11.59 9.90 -1.30
C ARG A 78 10.31 9.84 -0.49
N ALA A 79 10.21 8.89 0.44
CA ALA A 79 9.06 8.75 1.33
C ALA A 79 9.42 7.97 2.59
N SER A 80 8.47 7.79 3.51
CA SER A 80 8.64 6.90 4.66
C SER A 80 8.72 5.44 4.21
N PRO A 81 9.53 4.58 4.87
CA PRO A 81 9.56 3.13 4.62
C PRO A 81 8.17 2.48 4.61
N VAL A 82 7.22 3.02 5.38
CA VAL A 82 5.83 2.58 5.47
C VAL A 82 5.12 2.55 4.12
N HIS A 83 5.48 3.40 3.16
CA HIS A 83 4.84 3.42 1.85
C HIS A 83 5.06 2.09 1.11
N ASP A 84 6.28 1.57 1.11
CA ASP A 84 6.59 0.31 0.41
C ASP A 84 5.96 -0.90 1.13
N ILE A 85 6.16 -1.03 2.45
CA ILE A 85 5.63 -2.17 3.20
C ILE A 85 4.11 -2.14 3.31
N GLY A 86 3.51 -0.95 3.46
CA GLY A 86 2.07 -0.77 3.47
C GLY A 86 1.45 -1.17 2.13
N ASN A 87 2.08 -0.79 1.02
CA ASN A 87 1.61 -1.14 -0.31
C ASN A 87 1.70 -2.65 -0.56
N ILE A 88 2.80 -3.33 -0.21
CA ILE A 88 2.89 -4.79 -0.34
C ILE A 88 1.86 -5.48 0.56
N PHE A 89 1.83 -5.12 1.85
CA PHE A 89 1.03 -5.81 2.84
C PHE A 89 -0.46 -5.68 2.54
N TYR A 90 -0.98 -4.47 2.42
CA TYR A 90 -2.43 -4.29 2.31
C TYR A 90 -2.99 -4.62 0.93
N THR A 91 -2.17 -4.64 -0.13
CA THR A 91 -2.62 -5.08 -1.46
C THR A 91 -2.76 -6.60 -1.59
N THR A 92 -2.16 -7.38 -0.69
CA THR A 92 -2.12 -8.86 -0.81
C THR A 92 -2.51 -9.62 0.44
N ALA A 93 -2.56 -8.96 1.60
CA ALA A 93 -2.86 -9.61 2.86
C ALA A 93 -4.25 -10.24 2.86
N SER A 94 -4.28 -11.47 3.39
CA SER A 94 -5.52 -12.15 3.74
C SER A 94 -6.17 -11.51 4.96
N LYS A 95 -7.43 -11.88 5.23
CA LYS A 95 -8.10 -11.52 6.48
C LYS A 95 -7.29 -11.92 7.71
N ALA A 96 -6.79 -13.15 7.74
CA ALA A 96 -5.99 -13.63 8.87
C ALA A 96 -4.69 -12.83 9.04
N SER A 97 -4.08 -12.38 7.93
CA SER A 97 -2.86 -11.60 7.96
C SER A 97 -3.07 -10.20 8.54
N ILE A 98 -4.16 -9.53 8.15
CA ILE A 98 -4.52 -8.20 8.68
C ILE A 98 -4.97 -8.28 10.15
N ASP A 99 -5.74 -9.31 10.52
CA ASP A 99 -6.09 -9.55 11.93
C ASP A 99 -4.83 -9.74 12.81
N ASN A 100 -3.71 -10.17 12.20
CA ASN A 100 -2.40 -10.30 12.84
C ASN A 100 -1.34 -9.30 12.33
N TYR A 101 -1.76 -8.13 11.83
CA TYR A 101 -0.85 -7.20 11.13
C TYR A 101 0.38 -6.78 11.96
N LYS A 102 0.23 -6.62 13.29
CA LYS A 102 1.33 -6.27 14.21
C LYS A 102 2.48 -7.26 14.15
N HIS A 103 2.21 -8.55 13.95
CA HIS A 103 3.25 -9.56 13.79
C HIS A 103 4.11 -9.28 12.55
N TYR A 104 3.47 -9.02 11.40
CA TYR A 104 4.18 -8.74 10.16
C TYR A 104 4.93 -7.41 10.20
N MET A 105 4.37 -6.41 10.89
CA MET A 105 5.05 -5.14 11.17
C MET A 105 6.32 -5.33 11.98
N GLN A 106 6.26 -6.18 13.03
CA GLN A 106 7.44 -6.52 13.82
C GLN A 106 8.48 -7.26 12.97
N VAL A 107 8.08 -8.27 12.19
CA VAL A 107 8.99 -9.01 11.30
C VAL A 107 9.72 -8.08 10.32
N TYR A 108 9.00 -7.14 9.70
CA TYR A 108 9.59 -6.16 8.79
C TYR A 108 10.60 -5.25 9.50
N HIS A 109 10.23 -4.70 10.65
CA HIS A 109 11.10 -3.78 11.39
C HIS A 109 12.33 -4.48 11.98
N ASP A 110 12.18 -5.73 12.44
CA ASP A 110 13.29 -6.54 12.93
C ASP A 110 14.32 -6.80 11.82
N GLU A 111 13.87 -7.16 10.62
CA GLU A 111 14.74 -7.37 9.46
C GLU A 111 15.40 -6.06 9.01
N LEU A 112 14.64 -4.96 8.94
CA LEU A 112 15.19 -3.64 8.63
C LEU A 112 16.25 -3.23 9.67
N SER A 113 15.97 -3.45 10.95
CA SER A 113 16.90 -3.18 12.05
C SER A 113 18.16 -4.03 11.95
N HIS A 114 18.02 -5.29 11.56
CA HIS A 114 19.15 -6.18 11.31
C HIS A 114 20.03 -5.65 10.17
N ARG A 115 19.43 -5.26 9.02
CA ARG A 115 20.17 -4.68 7.89
C ARG A 115 20.87 -3.36 8.23
N ILE A 116 20.22 -2.49 9.01
CA ILE A 116 20.83 -1.24 9.49
C ILE A 116 22.09 -1.55 10.33
N LYS A 117 22.03 -2.56 11.21
CA LYS A 117 23.18 -3.00 12.02
C LYS A 117 24.31 -3.57 11.16
N GLU A 118 23.99 -4.42 10.18
CA GLU A 118 24.98 -4.97 9.25
C GLU A 118 25.71 -3.88 8.45
N LEU A 119 25.01 -2.81 8.09
CA LEU A 119 25.58 -1.63 7.42
C LEU A 119 26.34 -0.68 8.37
N GLY A 120 26.44 -1.01 9.66
CA GLY A 120 27.24 -0.28 10.64
C GLY A 120 26.54 0.87 11.36
N SER A 121 25.21 0.93 11.33
CA SER A 121 24.41 1.96 12.00
C SER A 121 23.59 1.41 13.18
N ASN A 122 23.09 2.29 14.05
CA ASN A 122 22.22 1.90 15.16
C ASN A 122 20.73 2.14 14.81
N PRO A 123 19.90 1.09 14.63
CA PRO A 123 18.48 1.23 14.30
C PRO A 123 17.66 1.96 15.36
N ASP A 124 18.04 1.86 16.64
CA ASP A 124 17.38 2.58 17.74
C ASP A 124 17.61 4.10 17.69
N ILE A 125 18.48 4.56 16.78
CA ILE A 125 18.73 5.99 16.52
C ILE A 125 18.17 6.36 15.15
N VAL A 126 18.50 5.58 14.11
CA VAL A 126 18.18 5.95 12.73
C VAL A 126 16.73 5.67 12.35
N TYR A 127 16.10 4.61 12.87
CA TYR A 127 14.69 4.32 12.61
C TYR A 127 14.08 3.41 13.70
N PRO A 128 13.82 3.96 14.91
CA PRO A 128 13.27 3.19 16.03
C PRO A 128 11.88 2.60 15.73
N TYR A 129 11.52 1.49 16.36
CA TYR A 129 10.19 0.87 16.17
C TYR A 129 9.03 1.82 16.47
N SER A 130 9.17 2.68 17.49
CA SER A 130 8.16 3.68 17.82
C SER A 130 7.95 4.71 16.71
N VAL A 131 8.98 5.02 15.93
CA VAL A 131 8.86 5.89 14.74
C VAL A 131 8.10 5.16 13.65
N PHE A 132 8.45 3.89 13.39
CA PHE A 132 7.75 3.05 12.42
C PHE A 132 6.26 2.90 12.76
N GLU A 133 5.91 2.62 14.02
CA GLU A 133 4.53 2.49 14.49
C GLU A 133 3.74 3.80 14.30
N ASN A 134 4.35 4.94 14.64
CA ASN A 134 3.73 6.25 14.44
C ASN A 134 3.53 6.57 12.95
N GLU A 135 4.53 6.31 12.11
CA GLU A 135 4.43 6.51 10.66
C GLU A 135 3.40 5.57 10.03
N TRP A 136 3.25 4.35 10.55
CA TRP A 136 2.24 3.39 10.07
C TRP A 136 0.80 3.91 10.26
N ILE A 137 0.53 4.53 11.40
CA ILE A 137 -0.77 5.18 11.64
C ILE A 137 -0.90 6.45 10.81
N TYR A 138 0.15 7.30 10.80
CA TYR A 138 0.14 8.58 10.09
C TYR A 138 -0.09 8.43 8.58
N TYR A 139 0.60 7.50 7.93
CA TYR A 139 0.44 7.20 6.50
C TYR A 139 -0.62 6.14 6.22
N GLY A 140 -1.32 5.63 7.25
CA GLY A 140 -2.30 4.56 7.10
C GLY A 140 -3.42 4.90 6.12
N PHE A 141 -3.86 6.16 6.09
CA PHE A 141 -4.89 6.60 5.15
C PHE A 141 -4.41 6.48 3.69
N TYR A 142 -3.16 6.87 3.42
CA TYR A 142 -2.55 6.67 2.11
C TYR A 142 -2.48 5.18 1.76
N CYS A 143 -1.97 4.34 2.68
CA CYS A 143 -1.88 2.89 2.45
C CYS A 143 -3.24 2.26 2.14
N PHE A 144 -4.30 2.67 2.85
CA PHE A 144 -5.67 2.25 2.56
C PHE A 144 -6.09 2.62 1.14
N GLY A 145 -5.99 3.91 0.81
CA GLY A 145 -6.44 4.42 -0.47
C GLY A 145 -5.65 3.88 -1.66
N PHE A 146 -4.33 3.79 -1.53
CA PHE A 146 -3.47 3.13 -2.52
C PHE A 146 -3.87 1.66 -2.69
N SER A 147 -4.10 0.92 -1.60
CA SER A 147 -4.45 -0.49 -1.69
C SER A 147 -5.79 -0.72 -2.39
N VAL A 148 -6.80 0.11 -2.09
CA VAL A 148 -8.09 0.07 -2.80
C VAL A 148 -7.91 0.37 -4.29
N ALA A 149 -6.99 1.25 -4.67
CA ALA A 149 -6.70 1.55 -6.08
C ALA A 149 -5.93 0.43 -6.77
N ALA A 150 -4.81 -0.01 -6.18
CA ALA A 150 -3.91 -1.02 -6.72
C ALA A 150 -4.58 -2.39 -6.83
N MET A 151 -5.49 -2.74 -5.91
CA MET A 151 -6.29 -3.97 -6.02
C MET A 151 -7.10 -4.04 -7.31
N ARG A 152 -7.43 -2.90 -7.93
CA ARG A 152 -8.12 -2.91 -9.23
C ARG A 152 -7.23 -3.48 -10.32
N GLY A 153 -5.96 -3.09 -10.36
CA GLY A 153 -4.97 -3.64 -11.27
C GLY A 153 -4.66 -5.11 -10.97
N LEU A 154 -4.61 -5.51 -9.70
CA LEU A 154 -4.40 -6.92 -9.31
C LEU A 154 -5.56 -7.83 -9.72
N LEU A 155 -6.78 -7.32 -9.70
CA LEU A 155 -8.00 -8.06 -10.03
C LEU A 155 -8.47 -7.85 -11.48
N ALA A 156 -7.74 -7.06 -12.27
CA ALA A 156 -7.99 -6.88 -13.69
C ALA A 156 -7.44 -8.07 -14.48
N ARG A 157 -8.10 -8.39 -15.58
CA ARG A 157 -7.52 -9.27 -16.60
C ARG A 157 -6.28 -8.61 -17.20
N PRO A 158 -5.27 -9.39 -17.62
CA PRO A 158 -4.03 -8.84 -18.19
C PRO A 158 -4.26 -7.84 -19.32
N GLU A 159 -5.29 -8.05 -20.15
CA GLU A 159 -5.62 -7.20 -21.30
C GLU A 159 -6.26 -5.86 -20.90
N SER A 160 -6.69 -5.74 -19.65
CA SER A 160 -7.37 -4.56 -19.08
C SER A 160 -6.59 -3.93 -17.92
N ALA A 161 -5.37 -4.42 -17.65
CA ALA A 161 -4.52 -3.90 -16.60
C ALA A 161 -4.09 -2.45 -16.94
N PRO A 162 -4.34 -1.47 -16.07
CA PRO A 162 -3.91 -0.10 -16.30
C PRO A 162 -2.38 0.01 -16.19
N ASP A 163 -1.77 0.85 -17.03
CA ASP A 163 -0.39 1.27 -16.84
C ASP A 163 -0.34 2.34 -15.75
N PHE A 164 0.19 1.96 -14.58
CA PHE A 164 0.33 2.82 -13.41
C PHE A 164 1.58 3.70 -13.45
N SER A 165 2.56 3.37 -14.30
CA SER A 165 3.89 3.96 -14.29
C SER A 165 3.90 5.46 -14.60
N GLU A 166 3.29 5.85 -15.73
CA GLU A 166 3.14 7.24 -16.15
C GLU A 166 2.26 8.02 -15.17
N ARG A 167 1.25 7.35 -14.58
CA ARG A 167 0.21 8.03 -13.81
C ARG A 167 0.64 8.38 -12.39
N ILE A 168 1.50 7.59 -11.76
CA ILE A 168 1.95 7.82 -10.36
C ILE A 168 3.10 8.83 -10.28
N ASN A 169 3.97 8.90 -11.30
CA ASN A 169 5.15 9.77 -11.29
C ASN A 169 4.90 11.17 -11.87
N THR A 170 3.70 11.71 -11.67
CA THR A 170 3.28 13.00 -12.24
C THR A 170 2.85 13.99 -11.16
N ASN A 171 3.05 15.27 -11.45
CA ASN A 171 2.42 16.36 -10.69
C ASN A 171 1.06 16.76 -11.26
N ASN A 172 0.59 16.09 -12.32
CA ASN A 172 -0.72 16.34 -12.89
C ASN A 172 -1.82 15.65 -12.07
N LYS A 173 -2.58 16.47 -11.34
CA LYS A 173 -3.68 16.03 -10.49
C LYS A 173 -4.72 15.19 -11.24
N GLU A 174 -5.07 15.55 -12.48
CA GLU A 174 -6.07 14.81 -13.27
C GLU A 174 -5.59 13.41 -13.65
N MET A 175 -4.30 13.28 -13.96
CA MET A 175 -3.70 11.98 -14.29
C MET A 175 -3.52 11.11 -13.03
N LEU A 176 -3.24 11.71 -11.87
CA LEU A 176 -3.29 11.00 -10.60
C LEU A 176 -4.71 10.49 -10.35
N TYR A 177 -5.75 11.31 -10.52
CA TYR A 177 -7.14 10.87 -10.35
C TYR A 177 -7.54 9.72 -11.28
N SER A 178 -7.12 9.72 -12.54
CA SER A 178 -7.48 8.64 -13.47
C SER A 178 -6.94 7.28 -13.02
N THR A 179 -5.82 7.26 -12.28
CA THR A 179 -5.32 6.06 -11.57
C THR A 179 -6.34 5.43 -10.63
N PHE A 180 -7.26 6.24 -10.10
CA PHE A 180 -8.28 5.85 -9.12
C PHE A 180 -9.69 5.75 -9.73
N SER A 181 -9.85 5.83 -11.05
CA SER A 181 -11.18 5.93 -11.69
C SER A 181 -11.63 4.68 -12.46
N ASP A 182 -10.74 3.73 -12.76
CA ASP A 182 -11.07 2.54 -13.56
C ASP A 182 -11.80 1.46 -12.73
N ILE A 183 -12.80 0.76 -13.27
CA ILE A 183 -13.53 -0.31 -12.54
C ILE A 183 -12.86 -1.68 -12.84
N PRO A 184 -12.54 -2.51 -11.83
CA PRO A 184 -11.94 -3.82 -12.07
C PRO A 184 -12.95 -4.84 -12.59
N ASP A 185 -12.45 -5.91 -13.22
CA ASP A 185 -13.28 -7.00 -13.72
C ASP A 185 -14.00 -7.76 -12.58
N ASN A 186 -13.32 -7.97 -11.45
CA ASN A 186 -13.88 -8.65 -10.28
C ASN A 186 -14.28 -7.64 -9.19
N VAL A 187 -15.41 -6.95 -9.43
CA VAL A 187 -15.95 -5.92 -8.53
C VAL A 187 -16.30 -6.48 -7.15
N ASP A 188 -16.90 -7.67 -7.07
CA ASP A 188 -17.35 -8.24 -5.79
C ASP A 188 -16.18 -8.52 -4.84
N GLU A 189 -15.10 -9.12 -5.35
CA GLU A 189 -13.90 -9.35 -4.56
C GLU A 189 -13.23 -8.04 -4.16
N TRP A 190 -13.15 -7.08 -5.09
CA TRP A 190 -12.58 -5.76 -4.84
C TRP A 190 -13.31 -5.03 -3.70
N ILE A 191 -14.66 -4.98 -3.74
CA ILE A 191 -15.48 -4.37 -2.70
C ILE A 191 -15.35 -5.13 -1.38
N SER A 192 -15.39 -6.46 -1.41
CA SER A 192 -15.22 -7.29 -0.22
C SER A 192 -13.89 -6.99 0.51
N ARG A 193 -12.77 -6.97 -0.22
CA ARG A 193 -11.44 -6.68 0.33
C ARG A 193 -11.31 -5.22 0.79
N GLY A 194 -11.84 -4.27 0.01
CA GLY A 194 -11.86 -2.86 0.37
C GLY A 194 -12.63 -2.58 1.66
N ARG A 195 -13.80 -3.21 1.85
CA ARG A 195 -14.57 -3.11 3.11
C ARG A 195 -13.78 -3.64 4.29
N TYR A 196 -13.16 -4.80 4.14
CA TYR A 196 -12.37 -5.38 5.22
C TYR A 196 -11.19 -4.48 5.63
N LEU A 197 -10.46 -3.92 4.67
CA LEU A 197 -9.43 -2.92 4.95
C LEU A 197 -10.02 -1.68 5.62
N ALA A 198 -11.15 -1.17 5.15
CA ALA A 198 -11.79 -0.01 5.76
C ALA A 198 -12.11 -0.26 7.24
N ARG A 199 -12.69 -1.42 7.58
CA ARG A 199 -12.95 -1.80 8.97
C ARG A 199 -11.66 -1.90 9.81
N HIS A 200 -10.59 -2.45 9.23
CA HIS A 200 -9.28 -2.48 9.86
C HIS A 200 -8.76 -1.07 10.17
N PHE A 201 -8.72 -0.17 9.19
CA PHE A 201 -8.22 1.19 9.40
C PHE A 201 -9.13 2.04 10.30
N ILE A 202 -10.45 1.78 10.34
CA ILE A 202 -11.35 2.36 11.35
C ILE A 202 -10.95 1.90 12.75
N SER A 203 -10.65 0.62 12.94
CA SER A 203 -10.22 0.08 14.24
C SER A 203 -8.88 0.68 14.72
N LEU A 204 -8.04 1.12 13.79
CA LEU A 204 -6.79 1.83 14.08
C LEU A 204 -6.96 3.33 14.33
N GLY A 205 -8.18 3.88 14.17
CA GLY A 205 -8.44 5.31 14.28
C GLY A 205 -7.88 6.14 13.11
N VAL A 206 -7.56 5.49 11.99
CA VAL A 206 -7.01 6.14 10.78
C VAL A 206 -8.12 6.67 9.87
N LEU A 207 -9.20 5.91 9.74
CA LEU A 207 -10.44 6.31 9.07
C LEU A 207 -11.46 6.72 10.13
#